data_AF-A0A538E148-F1
#
_entry.id   AF-A0A538E148-F1
#
_cell.length_a   1.000
_cell.length_b   1.000
_cell.length_c   1.000
_cell.angle_alpha   90.00
_cell.angle_beta   90.00
_cell.angle_gamma   90.00
#
_symmetry.space_group_name_H-M   'P 1'
#
loop_
_entity.id
_entity.type
_entity.pdbx_description
1 polymer ?
#
loop_
_entity_poly.entity_id
_entity_poly.type
_entity_poly.pdbx_seq_one_letter_code
_entity_poly.pdbx_strand_id
1 'polypeptide(L)'
;MTLYDAVRDLPLRIEGYELEGLELQARSDFLRKTTVVHLHGAGEEGIGEDVTYDAAEHDRVQARGSDLPLAGSWTPHSFSQHLAAQPLFGEEPAQPRYVDYRRWAFESAALDLALRQSGRSLGEAVAREAHPVAFVVSMGLGDPPSTDRVRAWLDLYPALRFKLDASTSWTPELVTELAATGAVDSIDLKGQYRGT
;
A
#
# COMPACT_ATOMS: atom_id res chain seq x y z
N MET A 1 -25.37 8.91 0.08
CA MET A 1 -24.72 7.60 -0.09
C MET A 1 -23.23 7.85 -0.14
N THR A 2 -22.47 7.28 0.79
CA THR A 2 -21.01 7.38 0.79
C THR A 2 -20.42 6.45 -0.28
N LEU A 3 -19.13 6.61 -0.62
CA LEU A 3 -18.44 5.66 -1.50
C LEU A 3 -18.44 4.24 -0.91
N TYR A 4 -18.42 4.13 0.42
CA TYR A 4 -18.49 2.86 1.12
C TYR A 4 -19.86 2.17 0.95
N ASP A 5 -20.96 2.93 1.06
CA ASP A 5 -22.32 2.40 0.89
C ASP A 5 -22.53 1.76 -0.51
N ALA A 6 -21.76 2.19 -1.51
CA ALA A 6 -21.85 1.67 -2.87
C ALA A 6 -21.24 0.26 -3.04
N VAL A 7 -20.36 -0.16 -2.12
CA VAL A 7 -19.61 -1.42 -2.22
C VAL A 7 -19.85 -2.39 -1.07
N ARG A 8 -20.30 -1.89 0.09
CA ARG A 8 -20.35 -2.64 1.36
C ARG A 8 -21.21 -3.92 1.32
N ASP A 9 -22.22 -3.96 0.44
CA ASP A 9 -23.20 -5.04 0.35
C ASP A 9 -23.07 -5.86 -0.96
N LEU A 10 -21.97 -5.68 -1.71
CA LEU A 10 -21.69 -6.53 -2.88
C LEU A 10 -21.62 -8.00 -2.44
N PRO A 11 -22.22 -8.94 -3.19
CA PRO A 11 -22.06 -10.36 -2.90
C PRO A 11 -20.59 -10.77 -3.00
N LEU A 12 -20.12 -11.54 -2.03
CA LEU A 12 -18.76 -12.05 -1.96
C LEU A 12 -18.79 -13.54 -1.62
N ARG A 13 -18.29 -14.38 -2.53
CA ARG A 13 -18.10 -15.82 -2.29
C ARG A 13 -16.60 -16.10 -2.19
N ILE A 14 -16.15 -16.62 -1.04
CA ILE A 14 -14.77 -17.07 -0.87
C ILE A 14 -14.79 -18.59 -0.76
N GLU A 15 -13.97 -19.27 -1.56
CA GLU A 15 -13.75 -20.71 -1.54
C GLU A 15 -12.45 -21.07 -0.83
N GLY A 16 -11.45 -20.20 -0.94
CA GLY A 16 -10.15 -20.36 -0.30
C GLY A 16 -9.28 -19.13 -0.52
N TYR A 17 -8.06 -19.20 -0.01
CA TYR A 17 -7.06 -18.15 -0.23
C TYR A 17 -5.65 -18.70 -0.20
N GLU A 18 -4.76 -17.99 -0.89
CA GLU A 18 -3.33 -18.26 -0.93
C GLU A 18 -2.56 -17.00 -0.54
N LEU A 19 -1.31 -17.19 -0.12
CA LEU A 19 -0.40 -16.12 0.28
C LEU A 19 0.88 -16.22 -0.55
N GLU A 20 1.26 -15.14 -1.21
CA GLU A 20 2.51 -15.05 -1.97
C GLU A 20 3.46 -14.07 -1.28
N GLY A 21 4.63 -14.56 -0.87
CA GLY A 21 5.68 -13.71 -0.31
C GLY A 21 6.50 -13.06 -1.41
N LEU A 22 6.67 -11.73 -1.35
CA LEU A 22 7.55 -10.98 -2.24
C LEU A 22 8.71 -10.39 -1.45
N GLU A 23 9.89 -10.31 -2.07
CA GLU A 23 11.05 -9.66 -1.46
C GLU A 23 11.85 -8.82 -2.47
N LEU A 24 12.37 -7.69 -1.99
CA LEU A 24 13.22 -6.78 -2.74
C LEU A 24 14.28 -6.18 -1.81
N GLN A 25 15.55 -6.31 -2.19
CA GLN A 25 16.63 -5.57 -1.53
C GLN A 25 16.57 -4.10 -1.95
N ALA A 26 15.77 -3.29 -1.24
CA ALA A 26 15.50 -1.90 -1.60
C ALA A 26 16.70 -0.96 -1.30
N ARG A 27 17.43 -1.24 -0.22
CA ARG A 27 18.72 -0.62 0.14
C ARG A 27 19.62 -1.67 0.77
N SER A 28 20.93 -1.42 0.90
CA SER A 28 21.86 -2.37 1.51
C SER A 28 21.49 -2.79 2.93
N ASP A 29 20.81 -1.92 3.68
CA ASP A 29 20.36 -2.12 5.06
C ASP A 29 18.88 -2.49 5.18
N PHE A 30 18.16 -2.57 4.06
CA PHE A 30 16.70 -2.68 4.06
C PHE A 30 16.22 -3.69 3.02
N LEU A 31 15.97 -4.92 3.49
CA LEU A 31 15.24 -5.94 2.74
C LEU A 31 13.75 -5.71 2.95
N ARG A 32 13.07 -5.31 1.88
CA ARG A 32 11.62 -5.12 1.88
C ARG A 32 10.96 -6.46 1.55
N LYS A 33 10.16 -7.00 2.48
CA LYS A 33 9.23 -8.09 2.19
C LYS A 33 7.79 -7.58 2.17
N THR A 34 6.93 -8.14 1.33
CA THR A 34 5.47 -7.96 1.37
C THR A 34 4.77 -9.30 1.21
N THR A 35 3.46 -9.34 1.45
CA THR A 35 2.66 -10.54 1.20
C THR A 35 1.43 -10.19 0.40
N VAL A 36 1.30 -10.78 -0.78
CA VAL A 36 0.09 -10.70 -1.59
C VAL A 36 -0.91 -11.73 -1.06
N VAL A 37 -2.13 -11.28 -0.84
CA VAL A 37 -3.28 -12.11 -0.43
C VAL A 37 -4.11 -12.36 -1.68
N HIS A 38 -4.24 -13.63 -2.04
CA HIS A 38 -5.07 -14.09 -3.14
C HIS A 38 -6.33 -14.71 -2.57
N LEU A 39 -7.51 -14.10 -2.74
CA LEU A 39 -8.79 -14.72 -2.40
C LEU A 39 -9.42 -15.30 -3.66
N HIS A 40 -9.87 -16.56 -3.60
CA HIS A 40 -10.49 -17.24 -4.73
C HIS A 40 -11.96 -17.54 -4.45
N GLY A 41 -12.81 -17.44 -5.47
CA GLY A 41 -14.16 -17.96 -5.39
C GLY A 41 -15.02 -17.63 -6.60
N ALA A 42 -15.99 -18.49 -6.92
CA ALA A 42 -16.87 -18.34 -8.08
C ALA A 42 -16.12 -18.17 -9.41
N GLY A 43 -14.94 -18.78 -9.55
CA GLY A 43 -14.09 -18.70 -10.74
C GLY A 43 -13.30 -17.40 -10.89
N GLU A 44 -13.38 -16.49 -9.93
CA GLU A 44 -12.66 -15.22 -9.90
C GLU A 44 -11.59 -15.22 -8.80
N GLU A 45 -10.64 -14.28 -8.91
CA GLU A 45 -9.60 -14.02 -7.93
C GLU A 45 -9.57 -12.54 -7.57
N GLY A 46 -9.51 -12.23 -6.28
CA GLY A 46 -9.26 -10.87 -5.79
C GLY A 46 -7.93 -10.77 -5.07
N ILE A 47 -7.26 -9.63 -5.26
CA ILE A 47 -5.88 -9.42 -4.82
C ILE A 47 -5.77 -8.22 -3.87
N GLY A 48 -4.98 -8.39 -2.81
CA GLY A 48 -4.57 -7.33 -1.90
C GLY A 48 -3.16 -7.56 -1.38
N GLU A 49 -2.54 -6.55 -0.76
CA GLU A 49 -1.13 -6.65 -0.35
C GLU A 49 -0.91 -6.13 1.07
N ASP A 50 -0.27 -6.96 1.92
CA ASP A 50 0.21 -6.57 3.24
C ASP A 50 1.54 -5.84 3.09
N VAL A 51 1.55 -4.59 3.54
CA VAL A 51 2.68 -3.68 3.49
C VAL A 51 3.33 -3.46 4.86
N THR A 52 3.12 -4.35 5.83
CA THR A 52 3.83 -4.38 7.12
C THR A 52 5.35 -4.23 6.92
N TYR A 53 6.01 -3.32 7.65
CA TYR A 53 7.42 -3.00 7.38
C TYR A 53 8.41 -4.00 7.99
N ASP A 54 7.98 -4.77 8.99
CA ASP A 54 8.80 -5.82 9.59
C ASP A 54 8.83 -7.05 8.67
N ALA A 55 10.01 -7.36 8.12
CA ALA A 55 10.19 -8.52 7.25
C ALA A 55 9.90 -9.86 7.95
N ALA A 56 10.17 -9.96 9.26
CA ALA A 56 9.92 -11.19 10.01
C ALA A 56 8.42 -11.47 10.16
N GLU A 57 7.59 -10.42 10.14
CA GLU A 57 6.13 -10.57 10.14
C GLU A 57 5.61 -11.25 8.87
N HIS A 58 6.25 -11.00 7.72
CA HIS A 58 5.95 -11.73 6.48
C HIS A 58 6.40 -13.20 6.57
N ASP A 59 7.57 -13.48 7.15
CA ASP A 59 8.01 -14.87 7.33
C ASP A 59 7.07 -15.66 8.24
N ARG A 60 6.55 -15.03 9.30
CA ARG A 60 5.55 -15.64 10.20
C ARG A 60 4.24 -15.94 9.50
N VAL A 61 3.73 -15.03 8.67
CA VAL A 61 2.45 -15.27 7.96
C VAL A 61 2.58 -16.35 6.90
N GLN A 62 3.73 -16.40 6.19
CA GLN A 62 4.03 -17.45 5.22
C GLN A 62 4.16 -18.82 5.89
N ALA A 63 4.82 -18.88 7.05
CA ALA A 63 4.93 -20.12 7.83
C ALA A 63 3.58 -20.59 8.39
N ARG A 64 2.68 -19.66 8.76
CA ARG A 64 1.32 -19.98 9.20
C ARG A 64 0.45 -20.52 8.06
N GLY A 65 0.59 -19.94 6.87
CA GLY A 65 -0.17 -20.32 5.69
C GLY A 65 -1.64 -19.88 5.73
N SER A 66 -2.46 -20.54 4.92
CA SER A 66 -3.87 -20.19 4.71
C SER A 66 -4.83 -20.84 5.72
N ASP A 67 -4.62 -20.56 7.02
CA ASP A 67 -5.33 -21.21 8.13
C ASP A 67 -6.57 -20.47 8.67
N LEU A 68 -6.81 -19.22 8.24
CA LEU A 68 -7.92 -18.41 8.70
C LEU A 68 -9.25 -18.92 8.12
N PRO A 69 -10.35 -18.92 8.89
CA PRO A 69 -11.66 -19.41 8.46
C PRO A 69 -12.38 -18.39 7.56
N LEU A 70 -11.85 -18.15 6.35
CA LEU A 70 -12.33 -17.11 5.44
C LEU A 70 -13.32 -17.62 4.37
N ALA A 71 -13.31 -18.92 4.07
CA ALA A 71 -14.23 -19.52 3.10
C ALA A 71 -15.69 -19.39 3.56
N GLY A 72 -16.56 -18.94 2.66
CA GLY A 72 -17.96 -18.67 2.98
C GLY A 72 -18.63 -17.70 2.02
N SER A 73 -19.87 -17.35 2.33
CA SER A 73 -20.63 -16.31 1.64
C SER A 73 -20.71 -15.08 2.54
N TRP A 74 -20.34 -13.93 1.99
CA TRP A 74 -20.14 -12.68 2.70
C TRP A 74 -20.66 -11.48 1.88
N THR A 75 -20.55 -10.31 2.47
CA THR A 75 -20.38 -9.03 1.77
C THR A 75 -19.04 -8.41 2.22
N PRO A 76 -18.48 -7.40 1.54
CA PRO A 76 -17.31 -6.69 2.04
C PRO A 76 -17.48 -6.19 3.49
N HIS A 77 -18.69 -5.75 3.85
CA HIS A 77 -18.99 -5.34 5.22
C HIS A 77 -18.92 -6.49 6.22
N SER A 78 -19.64 -7.59 5.98
CA SER A 78 -19.69 -8.71 6.93
C SER A 78 -18.36 -9.47 6.99
N PHE A 79 -17.63 -9.56 5.86
CA PHE A 79 -16.28 -10.08 5.83
C PHE A 79 -15.33 -9.24 6.67
N SER A 80 -15.35 -7.90 6.53
CA SER A 80 -14.54 -6.99 7.35
C SER A 80 -14.83 -7.16 8.85
N GLN A 81 -16.09 -7.34 9.24
CA GLN A 81 -16.48 -7.61 10.63
C GLN A 81 -15.95 -8.97 11.13
N HIS A 82 -16.07 -10.02 10.30
CA HIS A 82 -15.53 -11.34 10.61
C HIS A 82 -14.01 -11.32 10.74
N LEU A 83 -13.32 -10.66 9.82
CA LEU A 83 -11.87 -10.50 9.78
C LEU A 83 -11.34 -9.79 11.04
N ALA A 84 -12.08 -8.80 11.55
CA ALA A 84 -11.71 -8.07 12.76
C ALA A 84 -11.63 -8.95 14.02
N ALA A 85 -12.30 -10.10 14.02
CA ALA A 85 -12.27 -11.08 15.10
C ALA A 85 -11.18 -12.15 14.91
N GLN A 86 -10.48 -12.16 13.78
CA GLN A 86 -9.47 -13.18 13.46
C GLN A 86 -8.09 -12.81 14.03
N PRO A 87 -7.30 -13.81 14.47
CA PRO A 87 -5.93 -13.60 14.92
C PRO A 87 -4.98 -13.40 13.73
N LEU A 88 -4.96 -12.18 13.16
CA LEU A 88 -4.11 -11.85 12.00
C LEU A 88 -2.61 -11.99 12.28
N PHE A 89 -2.24 -11.94 13.56
CA PHE A 89 -0.88 -12.07 14.08
C PHE A 89 -0.85 -13.15 15.17
N GLY A 90 0.26 -13.88 15.28
CA GLY A 90 0.45 -14.86 16.35
C GLY A 90 0.71 -14.22 17.71
N GLU A 91 1.35 -13.04 17.71
CA GLU A 91 1.64 -12.21 18.87
C GLU A 91 1.26 -10.76 18.56
N GLU A 92 1.23 -9.89 19.57
CA GLU A 92 0.99 -8.46 19.33
C GLU A 92 2.12 -7.88 18.46
N PRO A 93 1.82 -7.23 17.32
CA PRO A 93 2.87 -6.69 16.47
C PRO A 93 3.60 -5.53 17.15
N ALA A 94 4.87 -5.36 16.80
CA ALA A 94 5.72 -4.28 17.33
C ALA A 94 5.13 -2.87 17.13
N GLN A 95 4.22 -2.70 16.17
CA GLN A 95 3.52 -1.45 15.91
C GLN A 95 2.03 -1.69 15.71
N PRO A 96 1.13 -0.98 16.42
CA PRO A 96 -0.31 -1.19 16.31
C PRO A 96 -0.86 -1.07 14.87
N ARG A 97 -0.28 -0.19 14.05
CA ARG A 97 -0.67 0.02 12.65
C ARG A 97 -0.47 -1.19 11.74
N TYR A 98 0.36 -2.16 12.13
CA TYR A 98 0.53 -3.39 11.33
C TYR A 98 -0.75 -4.22 11.31
N VAL A 99 -1.57 -4.14 12.36
CA VAL A 99 -2.90 -4.75 12.35
C VAL A 99 -3.74 -4.19 11.22
N ASP A 100 -3.74 -2.86 11.05
CA ASP A 100 -4.49 -2.19 9.98
C ASP A 100 -3.94 -2.58 8.60
N TYR A 101 -2.63 -2.61 8.41
CA TYR A 101 -2.02 -2.94 7.12
C TYR A 101 -2.38 -4.35 6.67
N ARG A 102 -2.25 -5.34 7.56
CA ARG A 102 -2.61 -6.72 7.24
C ARG A 102 -4.11 -6.86 7.03
N ARG A 103 -4.92 -6.19 7.84
CA ARG A 103 -6.37 -6.18 7.66
C ARG A 103 -6.76 -5.61 6.28
N TRP A 104 -6.17 -4.49 5.88
CA TRP A 104 -6.42 -3.87 4.58
C TRP A 104 -5.97 -4.75 3.41
N ALA A 105 -4.95 -5.59 3.57
CA ALA A 105 -4.58 -6.58 2.56
C ALA A 105 -5.73 -7.56 2.27
N PHE A 106 -6.32 -8.16 3.30
CA PHE A 106 -7.45 -9.06 3.13
C PHE A 106 -8.73 -8.33 2.69
N GLU A 107 -8.98 -7.11 3.20
CA GLU A 107 -10.17 -6.33 2.82
C GLU A 107 -10.11 -5.83 1.38
N SER A 108 -8.93 -5.43 0.89
CA SER A 108 -8.74 -5.05 -0.51
C SER A 108 -8.89 -6.25 -1.44
N ALA A 109 -8.33 -7.42 -1.09
CA ALA A 109 -8.55 -8.65 -1.83
C ALA A 109 -10.05 -9.04 -1.87
N ALA A 110 -10.76 -8.87 -0.76
CA ALA A 110 -12.19 -9.15 -0.68
C ALA A 110 -13.03 -8.19 -1.53
N LEU A 111 -12.69 -6.90 -1.54
CA LEU A 111 -13.34 -5.92 -2.38
C LEU A 111 -13.07 -6.20 -3.87
N ASP A 112 -11.82 -6.49 -4.25
CA ASP A 112 -11.46 -6.84 -5.62
C ASP A 112 -12.20 -8.09 -6.08
N LEU A 113 -12.27 -9.14 -5.25
CA LEU A 113 -13.01 -10.36 -5.55
C LEU A 113 -14.51 -10.09 -5.74
N ALA A 114 -15.14 -9.32 -4.84
CA ALA A 114 -16.56 -8.98 -4.94
C ALA A 114 -16.88 -8.17 -6.20
N LEU A 115 -15.99 -7.24 -6.58
CA LEU A 115 -16.11 -6.45 -7.80
C LEU A 115 -16.02 -7.34 -9.05
N ARG A 116 -15.06 -8.26 -9.10
CA ARG A 116 -14.90 -9.20 -10.21
C ARG A 116 -16.07 -10.18 -10.34
N GLN A 117 -16.51 -10.77 -9.22
CA GLN A 117 -17.69 -11.65 -9.18
C GLN A 117 -18.97 -10.95 -9.62
N SER A 118 -19.06 -9.64 -9.43
CA SER A 118 -20.18 -8.83 -9.92
C SER A 118 -19.98 -8.26 -11.32
N GLY A 119 -18.84 -8.51 -11.97
CA GLY A 119 -18.50 -7.99 -13.29
C GLY A 119 -18.39 -6.47 -13.34
N ARG A 120 -17.97 -5.83 -12.24
CA ARG A 120 -17.89 -4.36 -12.11
C ARG A 120 -16.47 -3.92 -11.79
N SER A 121 -16.05 -2.82 -12.37
CA SER A 121 -14.90 -2.05 -11.87
C SER A 121 -15.26 -1.27 -10.61
N LEU A 122 -14.25 -0.88 -9.82
CA LEU A 122 -14.48 0.02 -8.67
C LEU A 122 -15.11 1.35 -9.09
N GLY A 123 -14.68 1.92 -10.23
CA GLY A 123 -15.23 3.16 -10.78
C GLY A 123 -16.73 3.06 -11.07
N GLU A 124 -17.17 1.99 -11.72
CA GLU A 124 -18.60 1.72 -11.92
C GLU A 124 -19.34 1.45 -10.61
N ALA A 125 -18.69 0.82 -9.64
CA ALA A 125 -19.26 0.57 -8.32
C ALA A 125 -19.62 1.87 -7.61
N VAL A 126 -18.67 2.82 -7.60
CA VAL A 126 -18.81 4.11 -6.91
C VAL A 126 -19.35 5.24 -7.79
N ALA A 127 -19.76 4.94 -9.03
CA ALA A 127 -20.21 5.92 -10.04
C ALA A 127 -19.20 7.06 -10.26
N ARG A 128 -17.92 6.72 -10.44
CA ARG A 128 -16.83 7.65 -10.74
C ARG A 128 -16.05 7.23 -11.97
N GLU A 129 -15.87 8.19 -12.87
CA GLU A 129 -14.99 8.05 -14.02
C GLU A 129 -13.52 8.14 -13.57
N ALA A 130 -12.68 7.26 -14.12
CA ALA A 130 -11.25 7.32 -13.90
C ALA A 130 -10.66 8.48 -14.71
N HIS A 131 -9.94 9.38 -14.05
CA HIS A 131 -9.20 10.46 -14.71
C HIS A 131 -7.69 10.21 -14.60
N PRO A 132 -6.89 10.73 -15.56
CA PRO A 132 -5.44 10.69 -15.43
C PRO A 132 -4.98 11.33 -14.11
N VAL A 133 -4.02 10.69 -13.45
CA VAL A 133 -3.36 11.22 -12.25
C VAL A 133 -1.93 11.60 -12.58
N ALA A 134 -1.44 12.67 -11.95
CA ALA A 134 -0.05 13.08 -12.05
C ALA A 134 0.77 12.38 -10.95
N PHE A 135 1.90 11.77 -11.35
CA PHE A 135 2.83 11.14 -10.43
C PHE A 135 4.04 12.04 -10.19
N VAL A 136 4.61 11.93 -8.99
CA VAL A 136 5.86 12.56 -8.61
C VAL A 136 6.90 11.49 -8.28
N VAL A 137 8.18 11.79 -8.53
CA VAL A 137 9.28 10.99 -8.02
C VAL A 137 9.51 11.37 -6.56
N SER A 138 9.24 10.42 -5.67
CA SER A 138 9.44 10.58 -4.22
C SER A 138 10.82 10.08 -3.81
N MET A 139 11.68 10.95 -3.28
CA MET A 139 13.03 10.57 -2.88
C MET A 139 13.67 11.54 -1.87
N GLY A 140 14.68 11.06 -1.14
CA GLY A 140 15.60 11.91 -0.39
C GLY A 140 16.78 12.40 -1.23
N LEU A 141 17.48 13.43 -0.73
CA LEU A 141 18.60 14.08 -1.41
C LEU A 141 19.99 13.57 -0.98
N GLY A 142 20.05 12.53 -0.15
CA GLY A 142 21.30 12.01 0.41
C GLY A 142 21.77 12.76 1.65
N ASP A 143 22.95 12.38 2.14
CA ASP A 143 23.64 13.02 3.26
C ASP A 143 25.15 13.15 2.93
N PRO A 144 25.67 14.37 2.65
CA PRO A 144 24.95 15.65 2.67
C PRO A 144 23.94 15.77 1.51
N PRO A 145 22.85 16.54 1.68
CA PRO A 145 21.82 16.69 0.65
C PRO A 145 22.30 17.57 -0.51
N SER A 146 22.07 17.14 -1.76
CA SER A 146 22.39 17.94 -2.97
C SER A 146 21.30 17.86 -4.05
N THR A 147 21.35 18.78 -5.02
CA THR A 147 20.43 18.79 -6.17
C THR A 147 20.85 17.85 -7.30
N ASP A 148 22.01 17.19 -7.20
CA ASP A 148 22.62 16.42 -8.30
C ASP A 148 21.69 15.32 -8.83
N ARG A 149 21.06 14.57 -7.92
CA ARG A 149 20.16 13.49 -8.29
C ARG A 149 18.86 13.99 -8.92
N VAL A 150 18.37 15.18 -8.52
CA VAL A 150 17.21 15.82 -9.15
C VAL A 150 17.57 16.25 -10.58
N ARG A 151 18.72 16.92 -10.75
CA ARG A 151 19.21 17.36 -12.07
C ARG A 151 19.44 16.18 -13.00
N ALA A 152 20.08 15.10 -12.54
CA ALA A 152 20.30 13.89 -13.32
C ALA A 152 18.99 13.26 -13.81
N TRP A 153 17.93 13.27 -13.01
CA TRP A 153 16.61 12.80 -13.45
C TRP A 153 15.95 13.74 -14.46
N LEU A 154 16.07 15.05 -14.27
CA LEU A 154 15.54 16.05 -15.21
C LEU A 154 16.25 16.05 -16.56
N ASP A 155 17.55 15.74 -16.59
CA ASP A 155 18.32 15.59 -17.83
C ASP A 155 17.77 14.44 -18.70
N LEU A 156 17.28 13.37 -18.06
CA LEU A 156 16.66 12.23 -18.74
C LEU A 156 15.18 12.48 -19.06
N TYR A 157 14.46 13.12 -18.13
CA TYR A 157 13.02 13.32 -18.19
C TYR A 157 12.63 14.72 -17.71
N PRO A 158 12.66 15.73 -18.62
CA PRO A 158 12.48 17.13 -18.25
C PRO A 158 11.11 17.48 -17.66
N ALA A 159 10.10 16.62 -17.84
CA ALA A 159 8.75 16.83 -17.33
C ALA A 159 8.51 16.21 -15.93
N LEU A 160 9.52 15.55 -15.34
CA LEU A 160 9.36 14.97 -14.00
C LEU A 160 9.08 16.02 -12.95
N ARG A 161 8.21 15.64 -12.02
CA ARG A 161 7.90 16.38 -10.81
C ARG A 161 8.39 15.60 -9.61
N PHE A 162 8.77 16.30 -8.55
CA PHE A 162 9.39 15.68 -7.37
C PHE A 162 8.61 15.98 -6.10
N LYS A 163 8.58 14.96 -5.24
CA LYS A 163 8.32 15.10 -3.82
C LYS A 163 9.61 14.76 -3.09
N LEU A 164 10.12 15.67 -2.26
CA LEU A 164 11.43 15.50 -1.64
C LEU A 164 11.32 15.33 -0.12
N ASP A 165 12.08 14.38 0.42
CA ASP A 165 12.21 14.16 1.85
C ASP A 165 13.22 15.16 2.43
N ALA A 166 12.72 16.10 3.23
CA ALA A 166 13.58 17.07 3.90
C ALA A 166 14.29 16.43 5.09
N SER A 167 15.53 16.88 5.32
CA SER A 167 16.30 16.61 6.52
C SER A 167 16.66 17.93 7.20
N THR A 168 17.09 17.85 8.46
CA THR A 168 17.56 19.03 9.21
C THR A 168 18.86 19.62 8.68
N SER A 169 19.54 18.95 7.74
CA SER A 169 20.77 19.41 7.09
C SER A 169 20.54 20.27 5.84
N TRP A 170 19.29 20.51 5.45
CA TRP A 170 18.98 21.40 4.33
C TRP A 170 19.32 22.85 4.65
N THR A 171 20.00 23.52 3.72
CA THR A 171 20.36 24.94 3.84
C THR A 171 19.45 25.83 2.99
N PRO A 172 19.35 27.14 3.29
CA PRO A 172 18.62 28.09 2.45
C PRO A 172 19.11 28.11 0.98
N GLU A 173 20.41 27.89 0.76
CA GLU A 173 21.01 27.81 -0.57
C GLU A 173 20.48 26.59 -1.33
N LEU A 174 20.46 25.41 -0.71
CA LEU A 174 19.89 24.20 -1.30
C LEU A 174 18.42 24.40 -1.66
N VAL A 175 17.63 25.02 -0.77
CA VAL A 175 16.21 25.32 -1.04
C VAL A 175 16.07 26.26 -2.24
N THR A 176 16.94 27.26 -2.36
CA THR A 176 16.97 28.19 -3.49
C THR A 176 17.29 27.45 -4.80
N GLU A 177 18.28 26.55 -4.78
CA GLU A 177 18.61 25.73 -5.94
C GLU A 177 17.48 24.80 -6.37
N LEU A 178 16.81 24.16 -5.41
CA LEU A 178 15.65 23.29 -5.68
C LEU A 178 14.50 24.10 -6.29
N ALA A 179 14.21 25.28 -5.75
CA ALA A 179 13.18 26.17 -6.29
C ALA A 179 13.50 26.59 -7.73
N ALA A 180 14.77 26.86 -8.03
CA ALA A 180 15.22 27.25 -9.37
C ALA A 180 15.01 26.15 -10.43
N THR A 181 14.89 24.88 -10.03
CA THR A 181 14.53 23.79 -10.98
C THR A 181 13.10 23.90 -11.50
N GLY A 182 12.20 24.55 -10.75
CA GLY A 182 10.77 24.61 -11.06
C GLY A 182 10.09 23.23 -11.07
N ALA A 183 10.71 22.18 -10.55
CA ALA A 183 10.29 20.78 -10.69
C ALA A 183 9.79 20.13 -9.38
N VAL A 184 9.84 20.85 -8.25
CA VAL A 184 9.44 20.32 -6.94
C VAL A 184 8.01 20.72 -6.62
N ASP A 185 7.12 19.73 -6.50
CA ASP A 185 5.70 19.95 -6.21
C ASP A 185 5.41 19.91 -4.69
N SER A 186 6.19 19.14 -3.93
CA SER A 186 5.99 19.03 -2.48
C SER A 186 7.25 18.64 -1.72
N ILE A 187 7.28 19.01 -0.43
CA ILE A 187 8.33 18.66 0.52
C ILE A 187 7.68 17.91 1.69
N ASP A 188 8.25 16.78 2.08
CA ASP A 188 7.87 16.03 3.28
C ASP A 188 8.91 16.28 4.37
N LEU A 189 8.48 16.98 5.42
CA LEU A 189 9.35 17.42 6.51
C LEU A 189 9.76 16.30 7.47
N LYS A 190 9.17 15.10 7.34
CA LYS A 190 9.42 13.96 8.23
C LYS A 190 9.28 14.23 9.75
N GLY A 191 8.66 15.35 10.14
CA GLY A 191 8.70 15.84 11.53
C GLY A 191 7.84 15.06 12.54
N GLN A 192 7.03 14.10 12.09
CA GLN A 192 6.12 13.33 12.94
C GLN A 192 6.45 11.84 13.02
N TYR A 193 7.52 11.40 12.36
CA TYR A 193 7.97 10.01 12.45
C TYR A 193 8.69 9.80 13.79
N ARG A 194 8.02 9.17 14.76
CA ARG A 194 8.62 8.70 16.02
C ARG A 194 8.58 7.17 16.05
N GLY A 195 9.72 6.53 16.28
CA GLY A 195 9.81 5.07 16.41
C GLY A 195 9.45 4.29 15.14
N THR A 196 9.71 4.87 13.97
CA THR A 196 9.52 4.24 12.66
C THR A 196 10.83 3.83 12.03
#